data_AF-A0AAX3HCY4-F1
#
_entry.id   AF-A0AAX3HCY4-F1
#
_cell.length_a   1.000
_cell.length_b   1.000
_cell.length_c   1.000
_cell.angle_alpha   90.00
_cell.angle_beta   90.00
_cell.angle_gamma   90.00
#
_symmetry.space_group_name_H-M   'P 1'
#
loop_
_entity.id
_entity.type
_entity.pdbx_description
1 polymer ?
#
loop_
_entity_poly.entity_id
_entity_poly.type
_entity_poly.pdbx_seq_one_letter_code
_entity_poly.pdbx_strand_id
1 'polypeptide(L)'
;MKKHDFQKPSKIPYLETTGMPTRILLRKRRFKCYHCSKMMVAETSIVKKNHQIPRIINQKIAQKLIEKISMTDIAHQLSISTSTVIRKLNDFHFECNFRNLPEIMSWDVETVRGVTVSIGRWR
;
A
#
# COMPACT_ATOMS: atom_id res chain seq x y z
N MET A 1 -11.63 11.06 29.53
CA MET A 1 -10.65 11.77 28.66
C MET A 1 -11.19 13.15 28.30
N LYS A 2 -10.36 14.20 28.33
CA LYS A 2 -10.74 15.55 27.89
C LYS A 2 -10.38 15.76 26.43
N LYS A 3 -11.26 16.42 25.67
CA LYS A 3 -10.91 16.98 24.35
C LYS A 3 -9.80 18.02 24.55
N HIS A 4 -8.69 17.87 23.85
CA HIS A 4 -7.56 18.80 23.93
C HIS A 4 -7.56 19.71 22.69
N ASP A 5 -6.47 19.72 21.94
CA ASP A 5 -6.27 20.42 20.69
C ASP A 5 -6.33 19.44 19.50
N PHE A 6 -6.00 19.93 18.32
CA PHE A 6 -5.85 19.11 17.12
C PHE A 6 -4.38 18.88 16.81
N GLN A 7 -4.08 17.78 16.14
CA GLN A 7 -2.77 17.59 15.52
C GLN A 7 -2.60 18.59 14.37
N LYS A 8 -1.34 18.92 14.05
CA LYS A 8 -1.01 19.64 12.81
C LYS A 8 -1.65 18.89 11.63
N PRO A 9 -2.40 19.58 10.75
CA PRO A 9 -3.02 18.93 9.60
C PRO A 9 -1.98 18.26 8.70
N SER A 10 -2.28 17.03 8.26
CA SER A 10 -1.44 16.28 7.33
C SER A 10 -2.07 16.28 5.94
N LYS A 11 -1.27 16.58 4.91
CA LYS A 11 -1.68 16.43 3.51
C LYS A 11 -1.43 14.98 3.11
N ILE A 12 -2.50 14.22 2.86
CA ILE A 12 -2.41 12.81 2.48
C ILE A 12 -2.84 12.64 1.01
N PRO A 13 -2.16 11.81 0.21
CA PRO A 13 -2.58 11.52 -1.17
C PRO A 13 -3.92 10.78 -1.18
N TYR A 14 -4.77 11.07 -2.16
CA TYR A 14 -6.03 10.39 -2.37
C TYR A 14 -6.24 10.02 -3.84
N LEU A 15 -7.38 9.40 -4.17
CA LEU A 15 -7.68 9.00 -5.54
C LEU A 15 -7.83 10.23 -6.44
N GLU A 16 -7.32 10.14 -7.67
CA GLU A 16 -7.51 11.18 -8.68
C GLU A 16 -9.01 11.48 -8.86
N THR A 17 -9.33 12.75 -9.06
CA THR A 17 -10.70 13.22 -9.33
C THR A 17 -10.65 14.07 -10.59
N THR A 18 -11.42 13.69 -11.61
CA THR A 18 -11.47 14.41 -12.89
C THR A 18 -10.08 14.57 -13.55
N GLY A 19 -9.25 13.52 -13.49
CA GLY A 19 -7.90 13.52 -14.07
C GLY A 19 -6.87 14.36 -13.30
N MET A 20 -7.23 14.90 -12.14
CA MET A 20 -6.34 15.71 -11.31
C MET A 20 -5.89 14.95 -10.07
N PRO A 21 -4.61 15.03 -9.67
CA PRO A 21 -4.14 14.42 -8.45
C PRO A 21 -4.69 15.16 -7.23
N THR A 22 -5.28 14.40 -6.29
CA THR A 22 -5.94 14.99 -5.12
C THR A 22 -5.21 14.67 -3.83
N ARG A 23 -5.33 15.58 -2.86
CA ARG A 23 -4.82 15.41 -1.50
C ARG A 23 -5.87 15.81 -0.50
N ILE A 24 -6.08 15.00 0.53
CA ILE A 24 -6.98 15.31 1.64
C ILE A 24 -6.17 15.97 2.76
N LEU A 25 -6.75 17.00 3.38
CA LEU A 25 -6.21 17.60 4.58
C LEU A 25 -6.79 16.89 5.82
N LEU A 26 -6.02 15.98 6.40
CA LEU A 26 -6.45 15.20 7.56
C LEU A 26 -6.05 15.91 8.87
N ARG A 27 -7.04 16.29 9.67
CA ARG A 27 -6.85 16.90 10.99
C ARG A 27 -7.39 15.99 12.09
N LYS A 28 -6.50 15.36 12.87
CA LYS A 28 -6.88 14.41 13.93
C LYS A 28 -7.06 15.12 15.27
N ARG A 29 -8.08 14.72 16.04
CA ARG A 29 -8.33 15.23 17.39
C ARG A 29 -7.38 14.58 18.40
N ARG A 30 -6.86 15.35 19.36
CA ARG A 30 -6.11 14.83 20.51
C ARG A 30 -6.99 14.82 21.76
N PHE A 31 -6.78 13.80 22.59
CA PHE A 31 -7.43 13.61 23.87
C PHE A 31 -6.39 13.47 24.98
N LYS A 32 -6.66 14.08 26.14
CA LYS A 32 -5.81 13.98 27.33
C LYS A 32 -6.50 13.16 28.41
N CYS A 33 -5.79 12.22 29.03
CA CYS A 33 -6.29 11.49 30.20
C CYS A 33 -6.37 12.41 31.42
N TYR A 34 -7.43 12.28 32.24
CA TYR A 34 -7.60 13.08 33.45
C TYR A 34 -6.63 12.66 34.57
N HIS A 35 -6.41 11.36 34.74
CA HIS A 35 -5.62 10.83 35.87
C HIS A 35 -4.11 10.84 35.62
N CYS A 36 -3.68 10.45 34.41
CA CYS A 36 -2.26 10.27 34.11
C CYS A 36 -1.69 11.27 33.09
N SER A 37 -2.48 12.27 32.66
CA SER A 37 -2.09 13.28 31.67
C SER A 37 -1.58 12.76 30.30
N LYS A 38 -1.64 11.44 30.03
CA LYS A 38 -1.24 10.84 28.75
C LYS A 38 -2.11 11.36 27.60
N MET A 39 -1.47 11.57 26.45
CA MET A 39 -2.10 12.06 25.23
C MET A 39 -2.39 10.90 24.27
N MET A 40 -3.56 10.91 23.64
CA MET A 40 -3.91 9.98 22.58
C MET A 40 -4.56 10.69 21.40
N VAL A 41 -4.31 10.18 20.19
CA VAL A 41 -4.81 10.73 18.93
C VAL A 41 -6.01 9.90 18.49
N ALA A 42 -7.06 10.56 17.99
CA ALA A 42 -8.21 9.88 17.40
C ALA A 42 -7.77 8.99 16.22
N GLU A 43 -8.22 7.75 16.23
CA GLU A 43 -8.06 6.85 15.10
C GLU A 43 -9.08 7.19 14.01
N THR A 44 -8.71 6.98 12.75
CA THR A 44 -9.51 7.33 11.57
C THR A 44 -9.48 6.17 10.60
N SER A 45 -10.60 5.87 9.93
CA SER A 45 -10.67 4.80 8.92
C SER A 45 -9.79 5.05 7.68
N ILE A 46 -9.41 6.31 7.42
CA ILE A 46 -8.65 6.72 6.23
C ILE A 46 -7.19 6.23 6.30
N VAL A 47 -6.54 6.40 7.46
CA VAL A 47 -5.11 6.11 7.65
C VAL A 47 -4.89 5.33 8.94
N LYS A 48 -4.19 4.19 8.84
CA LYS A 48 -3.79 3.36 9.97
C LYS A 48 -2.91 4.15 10.96
N LYS A 49 -2.95 3.79 12.24
CA LYS A 49 -2.06 4.35 13.27
C LYS A 49 -0.60 4.22 12.82
N ASN A 50 0.19 5.28 13.02
CA ASN A 50 1.61 5.38 12.64
C ASN A 50 1.91 5.27 11.12
N HIS A 51 0.91 5.40 10.26
CA HIS A 51 1.09 5.41 8.81
C HIS A 51 0.68 6.77 8.22
N GLN A 52 1.21 7.10 7.04
CA GLN A 52 0.86 8.32 6.30
C GLN A 52 0.08 8.04 5.01
N ILE A 53 0.30 6.86 4.41
CA ILE A 53 -0.39 6.46 3.17
C ILE A 53 -1.76 5.86 3.51
N PRO A 54 -2.85 6.35 2.90
CA PRO A 54 -4.17 5.79 3.10
C PRO A 54 -4.29 4.34 2.61
N ARG A 55 -5.17 3.57 3.26
CA ARG A 55 -5.43 2.18 2.88
C ARG A 55 -5.91 2.05 1.44
N ILE A 56 -6.73 2.98 0.98
CA ILE A 56 -7.27 3.02 -0.39
C ILE A 56 -6.17 3.15 -1.45
N ILE A 57 -5.13 3.94 -1.17
CA ILE A 57 -3.97 4.07 -2.06
C ILE A 57 -3.20 2.77 -2.13
N ASN A 58 -2.94 2.12 -0.98
CA ASN A 58 -2.27 0.82 -0.96
C ASN A 58 -3.02 -0.26 -1.75
N GLN A 59 -4.35 -0.26 -1.69
CA GLN A 59 -5.19 -1.15 -2.49
C GLN A 59 -5.08 -0.84 -3.99
N LYS A 60 -5.06 0.45 -4.36
CA LYS A 60 -4.91 0.84 -5.78
C LYS A 60 -3.52 0.52 -6.34
N ILE A 61 -2.45 0.67 -5.54
CA ILE A 61 -1.11 0.24 -5.92
C ILE A 61 -1.11 -1.26 -6.20
N ALA A 62 -1.68 -2.06 -5.29
CA ALA A 62 -1.77 -3.51 -5.47
C ALA A 62 -2.50 -3.89 -6.77
N GLN A 63 -3.65 -3.27 -7.04
CA GLN A 63 -4.39 -3.49 -8.27
C GLN A 63 -3.55 -3.18 -9.52
N LYS A 64 -2.90 -2.01 -9.57
CA LYS A 64 -2.11 -1.59 -10.74
C LYS A 64 -0.86 -2.44 -10.95
N LEU A 65 -0.25 -2.96 -9.87
CA LEU A 65 0.85 -3.91 -9.96
C LEU A 65 0.39 -5.24 -10.57
N ILE A 66 -0.81 -5.72 -10.24
CA ILE A 66 -1.42 -6.92 -10.84
C ILE A 66 -1.70 -6.68 -12.33
N GLU A 67 -2.16 -5.47 -12.70
CA GLU A 67 -2.35 -5.04 -14.10
C GLU A 67 -1.01 -4.86 -14.87
N LYS A 68 0.14 -5.14 -14.24
CA LYS A 68 1.49 -5.01 -14.80
C LYS A 68 1.84 -3.59 -15.29
N ILE A 69 1.21 -2.57 -14.71
CA ILE A 69 1.56 -1.17 -14.98
C ILE A 69 2.95 -0.86 -14.42
N SER A 70 3.74 -0.05 -15.13
CA SER A 70 5.09 0.30 -14.67
C SER A 70 5.06 1.03 -13.33
N MET A 71 6.05 0.79 -12.46
CA MET A 71 6.12 1.45 -11.16
C MET A 71 6.21 2.97 -11.25
N THR A 72 6.81 3.50 -12.33
CA THR A 72 6.89 4.94 -12.61
C THR A 72 5.53 5.52 -12.97
N ASP A 73 4.74 4.82 -13.79
CA ASP A 73 3.39 5.28 -14.16
C ASP A 73 2.44 5.22 -12.97
N ILE A 74 2.54 4.17 -12.14
CA ILE A 74 1.79 4.07 -10.89
C ILE A 74 2.11 5.25 -9.96
N ALA A 75 3.40 5.57 -9.81
CA ALA A 75 3.84 6.67 -8.98
C ALA A 75 3.30 8.03 -9.48
N HIS A 76 3.33 8.24 -10.80
CA HIS A 76 2.80 9.45 -11.43
C HIS A 76 1.28 9.59 -11.21
N GLN A 77 0.51 8.55 -11.54
CA GLN A 77 -0.96 8.54 -11.41
C GLN A 77 -1.42 8.67 -9.95
N LEU A 78 -0.71 8.07 -8.99
CA LEU A 78 -1.10 8.16 -7.59
C LEU A 78 -0.45 9.35 -6.86
N SER A 79 0.37 10.15 -7.55
CA SER A 79 1.13 11.26 -6.95
C SER A 79 1.92 10.86 -5.71
N ILE A 80 2.57 9.69 -5.77
CA ILE A 80 3.41 9.12 -4.72
C ILE A 80 4.83 8.88 -5.24
N SER A 81 5.78 8.61 -4.33
CA SER A 81 7.12 8.21 -4.74
C SER A 81 7.15 6.79 -5.28
N THR A 82 8.02 6.53 -6.26
CA THR A 82 8.34 5.18 -6.75
C THR A 82 8.79 4.26 -5.61
N SER A 83 9.56 4.78 -4.65
CA SER A 83 9.98 4.04 -3.46
C SER A 83 8.81 3.52 -2.60
N THR A 84 7.67 4.22 -2.60
CA THR A 84 6.45 3.74 -1.92
C THR A 84 5.85 2.53 -2.65
N VAL A 85 5.86 2.57 -3.99
CA VAL A 85 5.41 1.44 -4.83
C VAL A 85 6.32 0.23 -4.63
N ILE A 86 7.64 0.42 -4.60
CA ILE A 86 8.63 -0.66 -4.37
C ILE A 86 8.42 -1.30 -2.99
N ARG A 87 8.25 -0.51 -1.92
CA ARG A 87 7.97 -1.05 -0.58
C ARG A 87 6.69 -1.89 -0.59
N LYS A 88 5.63 -1.39 -1.24
CA LYS A 88 4.37 -2.14 -1.39
C LYS A 88 4.54 -3.41 -2.20
N LEU A 89 5.39 -3.39 -3.23
CA LEU A 89 5.75 -4.56 -4.01
C LEU A 89 6.45 -5.62 -3.14
N ASN A 90 7.41 -5.18 -2.31
CA ASN A 90 8.14 -6.08 -1.41
C ASN A 90 7.27 -6.65 -0.28
N ASP A 91 6.12 -6.04 0.04
CA ASP A 91 5.14 -6.61 0.96
C ASP A 91 4.46 -7.87 0.38
N PHE A 92 4.47 -8.07 -0.95
CA PHE A 92 3.93 -9.28 -1.56
C PHE A 92 4.93 -10.42 -1.40
N HIS A 93 4.70 -11.24 -0.39
CA HIS A 93 5.41 -12.50 -0.22
C HIS A 93 4.51 -13.64 -0.70
N PHE A 94 5.04 -14.51 -1.55
CA PHE A 94 4.39 -15.76 -1.94
C PHE A 94 5.05 -16.89 -1.14
N GLU A 95 4.29 -17.51 -0.24
CA GLU A 95 4.77 -18.71 0.45
C GLU A 95 4.62 -19.91 -0.50
N CYS A 96 5.75 -20.40 -1.03
CA CYS A 96 5.79 -21.65 -1.77
C CYS A 96 5.98 -22.81 -0.79
N ASN A 97 4.93 -23.59 -0.57
CA ASN A 97 5.00 -24.81 0.23
C ASN A 97 5.60 -25.96 -0.60
N PHE A 98 6.92 -26.14 -0.52
CA PHE A 98 7.65 -27.21 -1.24
C PHE A 98 7.50 -28.62 -0.62
N ARG A 99 6.64 -28.81 0.38
CA ARG A 99 6.57 -30.08 1.13
C ARG A 99 5.95 -31.22 0.32
N ASN A 100 5.01 -30.91 -0.57
CA ASN A 100 4.33 -31.90 -1.41
C ASN A 100 4.39 -31.44 -2.87
N LEU A 101 5.18 -32.14 -3.69
CA LEU A 101 5.16 -31.97 -5.13
C LEU A 101 3.87 -32.60 -5.69
N PRO A 102 3.07 -31.91 -6.53
CA PRO A 102 1.98 -32.55 -7.23
C PRO A 102 2.54 -33.62 -8.16
N GLU A 103 1.77 -34.69 -8.35
CA GLU A 103 2.13 -35.83 -9.18
C GLU A 103 2.34 -35.44 -10.66
N ILE A 104 1.69 -34.36 -11.10
CA ILE A 104 1.79 -33.83 -12.46
C ILE A 104 2.20 -32.35 -12.40
N MET A 105 3.34 -32.02 -13.00
CA MET A 105 3.81 -30.64 -13.15
C MET A 105 3.68 -30.16 -14.58
N SER A 106 3.12 -28.96 -14.78
CA SER A 106 3.13 -28.26 -16.06
C SER A 106 4.27 -27.24 -16.06
N TRP A 107 5.11 -27.29 -17.09
CA TRP A 107 6.21 -26.34 -17.30
C TRP A 107 5.83 -25.39 -18.42
N ASP A 108 5.78 -24.09 -18.09
CA ASP A 108 5.64 -23.03 -19.08
C ASP A 108 7.01 -22.38 -19.29
N VAL A 109 7.36 -22.10 -20.55
CA VAL A 109 8.59 -21.42 -20.92
C VAL A 109 8.27 -19.98 -21.24
N GLU A 110 8.85 -19.05 -20.51
CA GLU A 110 8.70 -17.62 -20.75
C GLU A 110 10.05 -16.98 -21.08
N THR A 111 10.10 -16.21 -22.18
CA THR A 111 11.29 -15.42 -22.51
C THR A 111 11.14 -14.02 -21.95
N VAL A 112 11.98 -13.65 -20.98
CA VAL A 112 12.00 -12.32 -20.37
C VAL A 112 13.30 -11.63 -20.77
N ARG A 113 13.20 -10.52 -21.51
CA ARG A 113 14.35 -9.72 -21.97
C ARG A 113 15.42 -10.55 -22.70
N GLY A 114 15.00 -11.51 -23.53
CA GLY A 114 15.89 -12.38 -24.31
C GLY A 114 16.49 -13.54 -23.52
N VAL A 115 16.17 -13.68 -22.22
CA VAL A 115 16.54 -14.84 -21.42
C VAL A 115 15.34 -15.77 -21.31
N THR A 116 15.52 -17.02 -21.70
CA THR A 116 14.51 -18.06 -21.57
C THR A 116 14.50 -18.58 -20.13
N VAL A 117 13.35 -18.51 -19.48
CA VAL A 117 13.14 -18.97 -18.11
C VAL A 117 12.06 -20.04 -18.11
N SER A 118 12.35 -21.19 -17.51
CA SER A 118 11.38 -22.26 -17.27
C SER A 118 10.68 -21.99 -15.94
N ILE A 119 9.37 -21.75 -15.95
CA ILE A 119 8.58 -21.52 -14.73
C ILE A 119 7.67 -22.72 -14.52
N GLY A 120 7.90 -23.47 -13.45
CA GLY A 120 6.99 -24.54 -13.02
C GLY A 120 5.75 -23.93 -12.38
N ARG A 121 4.57 -24.26 -12.91
CA ARG A 121 3.30 -23.74 -12.39
C ARG A 121 2.53 -24.85 -11.68
N TRP A 122 2.22 -24.61 -10.41
CA TRP A 122 1.40 -25.46 -9.55
C TRP A 122 -0.06 -25.14 -9.87
N ARG A 123 -0.83 -26.13 -10.34
CA ARG A 123 -2.30 -26.01 -10.45
C ARG A 123 -2.95 -26.38 -9.14
#